data_AF-A0A1B6L4F3-F1
#
_entry.id   AF-A0A1B6L4F3-F1
#
_cell.length_a   1.000
_cell.length_b   1.000
_cell.length_c   1.000
_cell.angle_alpha   90.00
_cell.angle_beta   90.00
_cell.angle_gamma   90.00
#
_symmetry.space_group_name_H-M   'P 1'
#
loop_
_entity.id
_entity.type
_entity.pdbx_description
1 polymer ?
#
loop_
_entity_poly.entity_id
_entity_poly.type
_entity_poly.pdbx_seq_one_letter_code
_entity_poly.pdbx_strand_id
1 'polypeptide(L)'
;FDSLRYERISQSGAGQLAITLLCPGPVFSNVLSESFTETPGQKFMQHQDPTDKRMTTERCAKLCAVAIANRLDEAWMGLFPVVPLCYVLRYYPNIARRLIQILNTNFFQKIRDSKVTVQDKPKTN
;
A
#
# COMPACT_ATOMS: atom_id res chain seq x y z
N PHE A 1 0.16 14.71 6.96
CA PHE A 1 1.45 14.27 7.53
C PHE A 1 2.57 15.24 7.21
N ASP A 2 2.58 15.88 6.04
CA ASP A 2 3.56 16.95 5.77
C ASP A 2 3.45 18.14 6.72
N SER A 3 2.26 18.42 7.26
CA SER A 3 2.06 19.42 8.32
C SER A 3 3.01 19.24 9.51
N LEU A 4 3.15 18.01 10.02
CA LEU A 4 4.06 17.70 11.13
C LEU A 4 5.53 17.86 10.71
N ARG A 5 5.87 17.55 9.46
CA ARG A 5 7.22 17.78 8.94
C ARG A 5 7.53 19.28 8.87
N TYR A 6 6.62 20.07 8.33
CA TYR A 6 6.77 21.52 8.23
C TYR A 6 6.85 22.20 9.59
N GLU A 7 6.04 21.75 10.56
CA GLU A 7 6.12 22.23 11.95
C GLU A 7 7.52 21.98 12.56
N ARG A 8 8.13 20.84 12.25
CA ARG A 8 9.45 20.47 12.78
C ARG A 8 10.64 21.01 11.98
N ILE A 9 10.45 21.43 10.73
CA ILE A 9 11.49 22.07 9.90
C ILE A 9 12.00 23.37 10.55
N SER A 10 11.15 24.11 11.28
CA SER A 10 11.57 25.36 11.94
C SER A 10 12.29 25.15 13.29
N GLN A 11 12.29 23.93 13.84
CA GLN A 11 12.93 23.59 15.11
C GLN A 11 14.34 23.06 14.88
N SER A 12 15.26 23.95 14.50
CA SER A 12 16.68 23.61 14.32
C SER A 12 17.40 23.56 15.67
N GLY A 13 17.68 22.35 16.19
CA GLY A 13 18.37 22.15 17.46
C GLY A 13 18.54 20.67 17.83
N ALA A 14 19.07 20.40 19.03
CA ALA A 14 19.45 19.07 19.56
C ALA A 14 18.30 18.03 19.70
N GLY A 15 17.09 18.34 19.23
CA GLY A 15 15.89 17.49 19.28
C GLY A 15 15.26 17.20 17.91
N GLN A 16 16.07 17.15 16.84
CA GLN A 16 15.56 16.95 15.47
C GLN A 16 14.98 15.54 15.29
N LEU A 17 13.66 15.44 15.43
CA LEU A 17 12.88 14.23 15.21
C LEU A 17 12.71 13.99 13.70
N ALA A 18 13.26 12.89 13.19
CA ALA A 18 13.03 12.46 11.82
C ALA A 18 11.65 11.80 11.71
N ILE A 19 10.88 12.18 10.68
CA ILE A 19 9.52 11.66 10.43
C ILE A 19 9.51 10.91 9.10
N THR A 20 9.49 9.58 9.15
CA THR A 20 9.40 8.70 7.97
C THR A 20 7.98 8.22 7.75
N LEU A 21 7.42 8.48 6.56
CA LEU A 21 6.13 7.94 6.12
C LEU A 21 6.36 6.61 5.42
N LEU A 22 5.86 5.53 6.02
CA LEU A 22 5.97 4.18 5.47
C LEU A 22 4.70 3.84 4.70
N CYS A 23 4.87 3.50 3.41
CA CYS A 23 3.79 3.18 2.49
C CYS A 23 3.94 1.73 2.00
N PRO A 24 3.56 0.72 2.81
CA PRO A 24 3.58 -0.67 2.39
C PRO A 24 2.44 -0.98 1.42
N GLY A 25 2.76 -1.72 0.35
CA GLY A 25 1.80 -2.37 -0.54
C GLY A 25 1.23 -3.65 0.07
N PRO A 26 0.68 -4.58 -0.74
CA PRO A 26 0.17 -5.85 -0.24
C PRO A 26 1.28 -6.67 0.47
N VAL A 27 1.09 -6.93 1.76
CA VAL A 27 2.01 -7.72 2.60
C VAL A 27 1.24 -8.85 3.27
N PHE A 28 1.92 -9.97 3.51
CA PHE A 28 1.40 -11.01 4.37
C PHE A 28 1.24 -10.50 5.81
N SER A 29 0.06 -10.69 6.40
CA SER A 29 -0.24 -10.27 7.77
C SER A 29 -1.46 -10.98 8.35
N ASN A 30 -1.60 -10.91 9.67
CA ASN A 30 -2.76 -11.39 10.42
C ASN A 30 -3.96 -10.41 10.41
N VAL A 31 -3.90 -9.34 9.60
CA VAL A 31 -4.96 -8.32 9.59
C VAL A 31 -6.30 -8.92 9.19
N LEU A 32 -6.32 -9.81 8.19
CA LEU A 32 -7.55 -10.47 7.74
C LEU A 32 -8.15 -11.38 8.81
N SER A 33 -7.33 -12.13 9.55
CA SER A 33 -7.85 -13.01 10.61
C SER A 33 -8.38 -12.22 11.79
N GLU A 34 -7.79 -11.06 12.07
CA GLU A 34 -8.11 -10.17 13.20
C GLU A 34 -9.06 -9.02 12.82
N SER A 35 -9.59 -9.02 11.59
CA SER A 35 -10.48 -7.96 11.11
C SER A 35 -11.83 -7.99 11.84
N PHE A 36 -12.36 -6.78 12.10
CA PHE A 36 -13.67 -6.59 12.71
C PHE A 36 -14.79 -7.12 11.80
N THR A 37 -15.80 -7.74 12.42
CA THR A 37 -17.05 -8.19 11.77
C THR A 37 -18.25 -7.38 12.27
N GLU A 38 -19.44 -7.60 11.69
CA GLU A 38 -20.68 -6.93 12.11
C GLU A 38 -21.07 -7.27 13.57
N THR A 39 -20.68 -8.46 14.01
CA THR A 39 -20.94 -9.03 15.33
C THR A 39 -19.78 -8.70 16.29
N PRO A 40 -20.05 -8.03 17.42
CA PRO A 40 -19.03 -7.74 18.43
C PRO A 40 -18.36 -9.01 18.97
N GLY A 41 -17.03 -9.00 19.07
CA GLY A 41 -16.24 -10.12 19.60
C GLY A 41 -16.00 -11.26 18.60
N GLN A 42 -16.64 -11.24 17.44
CA GLN A 42 -16.33 -12.16 16.36
C GLN A 42 -15.16 -11.63 15.53
N LYS A 43 -14.29 -12.55 15.13
CA LYS A 43 -13.17 -12.29 14.22
C LYS A 43 -13.51 -12.82 12.84
N PHE A 44 -12.98 -12.18 11.81
CA PHE A 44 -13.22 -12.59 10.43
C PHE A 44 -12.57 -13.95 10.10
N MET A 45 -11.52 -14.36 10.84
CA MET A 45 -10.88 -15.69 10.77
C MET A 45 -10.45 -16.13 9.35
N GLN A 46 -10.30 -15.18 8.42
CA GLN A 46 -9.84 -15.45 7.08
C GLN A 46 -8.33 -15.28 6.98
N HIS A 47 -7.69 -16.19 6.27
CA HIS A 47 -6.26 -16.15 6.01
C HIS A 47 -5.96 -15.80 4.55
N GLN A 48 -4.81 -15.17 4.35
CA GLN A 48 -4.25 -14.97 3.02
C GLN A 48 -3.75 -16.32 2.49
N ASP A 49 -3.91 -16.54 1.19
CA ASP A 49 -3.40 -17.76 0.56
C ASP A 49 -1.86 -17.67 0.45
N PRO A 50 -1.09 -18.71 0.79
CA PRO A 50 0.36 -18.71 0.59
C PRO A 50 0.79 -18.41 -0.85
N THR A 51 -0.08 -18.62 -1.83
CA THR A 51 0.15 -18.35 -3.25
C THR A 51 -0.19 -16.91 -3.68
N ASP A 52 -0.75 -16.09 -2.78
CA ASP A 52 -1.07 -14.68 -3.06
C ASP A 52 0.20 -13.89 -3.43
N LYS A 53 0.06 -12.94 -4.36
CA LYS A 53 1.15 -12.04 -4.77
C LYS A 53 1.36 -10.91 -3.76
N ARG A 54 1.84 -11.25 -2.56
CA ARG A 54 2.11 -10.32 -1.45
C ARG A 54 3.57 -10.38 -1.03
N MET A 55 4.08 -9.26 -0.53
CA MET A 55 5.42 -9.20 0.07
C MET A 55 5.43 -9.93 1.42
N THR A 56 6.54 -10.60 1.78
CA THR A 56 6.68 -11.19 3.12
C THR A 56 6.75 -10.11 4.20
N THR A 57 6.24 -10.43 5.39
CA THR A 57 6.27 -9.52 6.55
C THR A 57 7.71 -9.16 6.93
N GLU A 58 8.62 -10.14 6.89
CA GLU A 58 10.05 -9.95 7.17
C GLU A 58 10.68 -8.92 6.22
N ARG A 59 10.45 -9.05 4.91
CA ARG A 59 10.96 -8.09 3.92
C ARG A 59 10.39 -6.70 4.16
N CYS A 60 9.09 -6.61 4.45
CA CYS A 60 8.46 -5.32 4.77
C CYS A 60 9.11 -4.68 6.00
N ALA A 61 9.24 -5.42 7.10
CA ALA A 61 9.81 -4.93 8.34
C ALA A 61 11.27 -4.46 8.16
N LYS A 62 12.07 -5.22 7.40
CA LYS A 62 13.43 -4.83 7.04
C LYS A 62 13.47 -3.52 6.27
N LEU A 63 12.61 -3.34 5.27
CA LEU A 63 12.54 -2.10 4.48
C LEU A 63 12.07 -0.91 5.34
N CYS A 64 11.12 -1.11 6.24
CA CYS A 64 10.70 -0.09 7.21
C CYS A 64 11.87 0.33 8.10
N ALA A 65 12.59 -0.63 8.69
CA ALA A 65 13.72 -0.35 9.57
C ALA A 65 14.84 0.40 8.82
N VAL A 66 15.15 -0.01 7.58
CA VAL A 66 16.14 0.67 6.73
C VAL A 66 15.69 2.11 6.42
N ALA A 67 14.42 2.33 6.09
CA ALA A 67 13.91 3.66 5.80
C ALA A 67 14.00 4.60 7.02
N ILE A 68 13.64 4.09 8.20
CA ILE A 68 13.74 4.82 9.47
C ILE A 68 15.20 5.13 9.80
N ALA A 69 16.09 4.14 9.72
CA ALA A 69 17.52 4.32 10.03
C ALA A 69 18.20 5.36 9.13
N ASN A 70 17.80 5.43 7.86
CA ASN A 70 18.30 6.41 6.91
C ASN A 70 17.52 7.73 6.92
N ARG A 71 16.55 7.91 7.83
CA ARG A 71 15.74 9.13 7.97
C ARG A 71 15.07 9.54 6.64
N LEU A 72 14.62 8.57 5.86
CA LEU A 72 13.90 8.87 4.62
C LEU A 72 12.60 9.59 4.96
N ASP A 73 12.24 10.61 4.17
CA ASP A 73 10.95 11.27 4.35
C ASP A 73 9.82 10.29 4.04
N GLU A 74 9.89 9.57 2.93
CA GLU A 74 8.84 8.66 2.48
C GLU A 74 9.41 7.39 1.85
N ALA A 75 8.86 6.23 2.20
CA ALA A 75 9.32 4.94 1.70
C ALA A 75 8.15 4.09 1.23
N TRP A 76 8.11 3.84 -0.07
CA TRP A 76 7.12 2.99 -0.73
C TRP A 76 7.71 1.61 -0.94
N MET A 77 7.02 0.58 -0.46
CA MET A 77 7.54 -0.77 -0.49
C MET A 77 6.48 -1.77 -0.90
N GLY A 78 6.79 -2.59 -1.89
CA GLY A 78 5.85 -3.57 -2.43
C GLY A 78 6.52 -4.47 -3.45
N LEU A 79 5.74 -5.37 -4.01
CA LEU A 79 6.15 -6.14 -5.19
C LEU A 79 5.83 -5.36 -6.46
N PHE A 80 6.60 -5.59 -7.52
CA PHE A 80 6.23 -5.11 -8.85
C PHE A 80 4.90 -5.78 -9.26
N PRO A 81 3.93 -5.05 -9.84
CA PRO A 81 4.00 -3.67 -10.36
C PRO A 81 3.42 -2.59 -9.42
N VAL A 82 3.20 -2.87 -8.14
CA VAL A 82 2.44 -2.00 -7.23
C VAL A 82 3.08 -0.61 -7.09
N VAL A 83 4.37 -0.54 -6.76
CA VAL A 83 5.04 0.74 -6.48
C VAL A 83 5.07 1.65 -7.73
N PRO A 84 5.50 1.19 -8.92
CA PRO A 84 5.45 2.01 -10.12
C PRO A 84 4.04 2.43 -10.51
N LEU A 85 3.05 1.55 -10.36
CA LEU A 85 1.65 1.87 -10.67
C LEU A 85 1.16 3.00 -9.78
N CYS A 86 1.32 2.87 -8.46
CA CYS A 86 0.86 3.90 -7.55
C CYS A 86 1.62 5.22 -7.75
N TYR A 87 2.91 5.18 -8.11
CA TYR A 87 3.67 6.37 -8.48
C TYR A 87 3.05 7.10 -9.69
N VAL A 88 2.74 6.37 -10.77
CA VAL A 88 2.10 6.96 -11.95
C VAL A 88 0.71 7.53 -11.61
N LEU A 89 -0.08 6.78 -10.84
CA LEU A 89 -1.42 7.21 -10.40
C LEU A 89 -1.37 8.46 -9.52
N ARG A 90 -0.32 8.63 -8.71
CA ARG A 90 -0.13 9.78 -7.80
C ARG A 90 0.36 11.03 -8.54
N TYR A 91 1.38 10.89 -9.39
CA TYR A 91 2.12 12.04 -9.92
C TYR A 91 1.77 12.41 -11.37
N TYR A 92 1.15 11.51 -12.14
CA TYR A 92 0.86 11.75 -13.55
C TYR A 92 -0.64 11.58 -13.86
N PRO A 93 -1.51 12.53 -13.47
CA PRO A 93 -2.96 12.38 -13.56
C PRO A 93 -3.47 12.15 -15.00
N ASN A 94 -2.80 12.74 -16.01
CA ASN A 94 -3.16 12.53 -17.41
C ASN A 94 -2.80 11.13 -17.92
N ILE A 95 -1.64 10.61 -17.51
CA ILE A 95 -1.21 9.25 -17.85
C ILE A 95 -2.06 8.24 -17.07
N ALA A 96 -2.30 8.50 -15.78
CA ALA A 96 -3.15 7.70 -14.90
C ALA A 96 -4.55 7.49 -15.50
N ARG A 97 -5.17 8.56 -16.01
CA ARG A 97 -6.48 8.47 -16.66
C ARG A 97 -6.49 7.53 -17.86
N ARG A 98 -5.47 7.61 -18.72
CA ARG A 98 -5.31 6.70 -19.87
C ARG A 98 -5.01 5.27 -19.41
N LEU A 99 -4.15 5.10 -18.41
CA LEU A 99 -3.81 3.81 -17.81
C LEU A 99 -5.04 3.11 -17.23
N ILE A 100 -5.88 3.82 -16.48
CA ILE A 100 -7.11 3.25 -15.90
C ILE A 100 -8.11 2.85 -17.00
N GLN A 101 -8.16 3.57 -18.13
CA GLN A 101 -9.01 3.18 -19.27
C GLN A 101 -8.50 1.91 -19.98
N ILE A 102 -7.19 1.68 -19.97
CA ILE A 102 -6.54 0.50 -20.56
C ILE A 102 -6.57 -0.70 -19.61
N LEU A 103 -6.36 -0.46 -18.31
CA LEU A 103 -6.32 -1.49 -17.27
C LEU A 103 -7.72 -1.83 -16.79
N ASN A 104 -8.13 -3.08 -16.99
CA ASN A 104 -9.44 -3.57 -16.55
C ASN A 104 -9.57 -3.65 -15.02
N THR A 105 -10.81 -3.66 -14.51
CA THR A 105 -11.06 -3.77 -13.05
C THR A 105 -10.50 -5.07 -12.48
N ASN A 106 -10.53 -6.14 -13.28
CA ASN A 106 -9.91 -7.43 -13.00
C ASN A 106 -8.40 -7.33 -12.69
N PHE A 107 -7.67 -6.43 -13.34
CA PHE A 107 -6.24 -6.24 -13.09
C PHE A 107 -5.99 -5.63 -11.71
N PHE A 108 -6.77 -4.59 -11.35
CA PHE A 108 -6.69 -3.97 -10.04
C PHE A 108 -7.09 -4.93 -8.91
N GLN A 109 -8.09 -5.77 -9.13
CA GLN A 109 -8.48 -6.81 -8.17
C GLN A 109 -7.39 -7.86 -7.97
N LYS A 110 -6.76 -8.33 -9.06
CA LYS A 110 -5.62 -9.25 -8.97
C LYS A 110 -4.43 -8.65 -8.23
N ILE A 111 -4.16 -7.35 -8.41
CA ILE A 111 -3.08 -6.68 -7.69
C ILE A 111 -3.39 -6.57 -6.19
N ARG A 112 -4.64 -6.27 -5.83
CA ARG A 112 -5.04 -6.04 -4.44
C ARG A 112 -5.19 -7.34 -3.65
N ASP A 113 -5.98 -8.26 -4.20
CA ASP A 113 -6.47 -9.45 -3.47
C ASP A 113 -6.00 -10.77 -4.07
N SER A 114 -5.23 -10.74 -5.17
CA SER A 114 -4.88 -11.92 -5.99
C SER A 114 -6.08 -12.69 -6.54
N LYS A 115 -7.32 -12.21 -6.31
CA LYS A 115 -8.59 -12.81 -6.67
C LYS A 115 -9.41 -11.82 -7.50
N VAL A 116 -10.22 -12.35 -8.41
CA VAL A 116 -11.21 -11.57 -9.17
C VAL A 116 -12.58 -11.91 -8.59
N THR A 117 -13.27 -10.91 -8.07
CA THR A 117 -14.59 -11.06 -7.44
C THR A 117 -15.69 -10.33 -8.19
N VAL A 118 -15.34 -9.35 -9.03
CA VAL A 118 -16.31 -8.64 -9.88
C VAL A 118 -16.01 -8.99 -11.33
N GLN A 119 -17.02 -9.47 -12.04
CA GLN A 119 -16.91 -9.71 -13.47
C GLN A 119 -16.94 -8.37 -14.21
N ASP A 120 -16.03 -8.17 -15.17
CA ASP A 120 -16.05 -6.98 -16.02
C ASP A 120 -17.36 -6.95 -16.82
N LYS A 121 -18.09 -5.83 -16.75
CA LYS A 121 -19.27 -5.61 -17.60
C LYS A 121 -18.79 -5.50 -19.05
N PRO A 122 -19.42 -6.19 -20.02
CA PRO A 122 -19.05 -6.04 -21.43
C PRO A 122 -19.17 -4.57 -21.83
N LYS A 123 -18.16 -4.04 -22.51
CA LYS A 123 -18.18 -2.68 -23.04
C LYS A 123 -19.34 -2.60 -24.05
N THR A 124 -20.45 -1.98 -23.67
CA THR A 124 -21.50 -1.60 -24.61
C THR A 124 -20.91 -0.57 -25.56
N ASN A 125 -20.81 -0.94 -26.84
CA ASN A 125 -20.45 -0.04 -27.93
C ASN A 125 -21.51 1.06 -28.09
#